data_AF-S8DGI9-F1
#
_entry.id   AF-S8DGI9-F1
#
_cell.length_a   1.000
_cell.length_b   1.000
_cell.length_c   1.000
_cell.angle_alpha   90.00
_cell.angle_beta   90.00
_cell.angle_gamma   90.00
#
_symmetry.space_group_name_H-M   'P 1'
#
loop_
_entity.id
_entity.type
_entity.pdbx_description
1 polymer ?
#
loop_
_entity_poly.entity_id
_entity_poly.type
_entity_poly.pdbx_seq_one_letter_code
_entity_poly.pdbx_strand_id
1 'polypeptide(L)'
;MENRFLFKNGAVFSAAESPPVTSFLEAHPGAYTTTRTHSNGSQLLFWERHMNRLSNSFNLLLNHEPRLLFGEGKVDYSNFQLWSRKFMWDSLIRSLVDDSIRKVMMPLLGRLEKKLQEEMAITILLSVNSENLNTLRLTENEATVFSEFVDVYLHIGGYVPPVFGVAENSARLAIVGRGRDFANAKYSDWIR
;
A
#
# COMPACT_ATOMS: atom_id res chain seq x y z
N MET A 1 10.08 0.96 22.67
CA MET A 1 10.68 0.68 21.35
C MET A 1 9.55 0.49 20.37
N GLU A 2 9.39 1.41 19.43
CA GLU A 2 8.42 1.22 18.35
C GLU A 2 8.95 0.15 17.40
N ASN A 3 8.33 -1.03 17.42
CA ASN A 3 8.65 -2.11 16.49
C ASN A 3 8.13 -1.72 15.10
N ARG A 4 8.95 -1.00 14.35
CA ARG A 4 8.67 -0.59 12.97
C ARG A 4 9.58 -1.33 12.01
N PHE A 5 9.01 -1.88 10.96
CA PHE A 5 9.72 -2.62 9.93
C PHE A 5 9.39 -2.04 8.55
N LEU A 6 10.39 -1.98 7.68
CA LEU A 6 10.23 -1.54 6.31
C LEU A 6 10.80 -2.61 5.38
N PHE A 7 9.95 -3.08 4.47
CA PHE A 7 10.29 -4.07 3.46
C PHE A 7 10.08 -3.48 2.07
N LYS A 8 10.87 -3.96 1.11
CA LYS A 8 10.76 -3.66 -0.32
C LYS A 8 10.73 -4.99 -1.08
N ASN A 9 9.70 -5.21 -1.88
CA ASN A 9 9.52 -6.41 -2.72
C ASN A 9 9.68 -7.74 -1.94
N GLY A 10 9.25 -7.75 -0.68
CA GLY A 10 9.36 -8.91 0.21
C GLY A 10 10.70 -9.05 0.95
N ALA A 11 11.69 -8.20 0.70
CA ALA A 11 12.98 -8.20 1.38
C ALA A 11 13.08 -7.05 2.40
N VAL A 12 13.91 -7.21 3.43
CA VAL A 12 14.16 -6.13 4.42
C VAL A 12 14.84 -4.97 3.70
N PHE A 13 14.22 -3.79 3.70
CA PHE A 13 14.73 -2.63 2.96
C PHE A 13 15.81 -1.87 3.74
N SER A 14 15.67 -1.77 5.06
CA SER A 14 16.69 -1.22 5.95
C SER A 14 16.66 -1.94 7.31
N ALA A 15 17.83 -2.28 7.83
CA ALA A 15 18.00 -2.85 9.18
C ALA A 15 18.17 -1.76 10.26
N ALA A 16 18.42 -0.51 9.87
CA ALA A 16 18.43 0.67 10.76
C ALA A 16 17.00 1.21 10.91
N GLU A 17 16.72 1.92 12.03
CA GLU A 17 15.38 2.34 12.48
C GLU A 17 14.45 2.75 11.33
N SER A 18 13.41 1.95 11.10
CA SER A 18 12.38 2.27 10.11
C SER A 18 11.72 3.61 10.48
N PRO A 19 11.62 4.58 9.56
CA PRO A 19 11.06 5.89 9.86
C PRO A 19 9.57 5.80 10.26
N PRO A 20 9.02 6.85 10.89
CA PRO A 20 7.57 6.99 11.04
C PRO A 20 6.86 6.85 9.68
N VAL A 21 5.64 6.31 9.67
CA VAL A 21 4.87 6.10 8.43
C VAL A 21 4.62 7.41 7.67
N THR A 22 4.46 8.52 8.39
CA THR A 22 4.29 9.86 7.79
C THR A 22 5.52 10.28 7.01
N SER A 23 6.69 10.25 7.65
CA SER A 23 7.97 10.59 7.01
C SER A 23 8.30 9.64 5.86
N PHE A 24 7.93 8.36 5.98
CA PHE A 24 8.04 7.39 4.90
C PHE A 24 7.20 7.79 3.69
N LEU A 25 5.91 8.08 3.87
CA LEU A 25 5.01 8.45 2.78
C LEU A 25 5.33 9.82 2.17
N GLU A 26 5.83 10.77 2.97
CA GLU A 26 6.29 12.07 2.47
C GLU A 26 7.53 11.96 1.57
N ALA A 27 8.44 11.03 1.90
CA ALA A 27 9.69 10.85 1.17
C ALA A 27 9.55 9.99 -0.09
N HIS A 28 8.48 9.21 -0.25
CA HIS A 28 8.35 8.23 -1.34
C HIS A 28 7.10 8.51 -2.19
N PRO A 29 7.25 8.89 -3.47
CA PRO A 29 6.12 9.03 -4.37
C PRO A 29 5.47 7.67 -4.64
N GLY A 30 4.15 7.65 -4.77
CA GLY A 30 3.41 6.43 -5.05
C GLY A 30 1.95 6.45 -4.64
N ALA A 31 1.27 5.36 -4.95
CA ALA A 31 -0.08 5.08 -4.45
C ALA A 31 0.02 4.20 -3.20
N TYR A 32 -0.75 4.52 -2.16
CA TYR A 32 -0.70 3.75 -0.92
C TYR A 32 -2.08 3.36 -0.38
N THR A 33 -2.10 2.31 0.43
CA THR A 33 -3.23 1.93 1.28
C THR A 33 -2.70 1.51 2.64
N THR A 34 -3.54 1.56 3.66
CA THR A 34 -3.18 1.08 5.00
C THR A 34 -4.28 0.18 5.51
N THR A 35 -3.92 -1.03 5.89
CA THR A 35 -4.78 -2.00 6.57
C THR A 35 -4.20 -2.30 7.96
N ARG A 36 -4.92 -3.10 8.73
CA ARG A 36 -4.42 -3.63 10.00
C ARG A 36 -4.59 -5.14 10.05
N THR A 37 -3.77 -5.78 10.86
CA THR A 37 -4.02 -7.14 11.25
C THR A 37 -5.18 -7.20 12.24
N HIS A 38 -5.84 -8.35 12.28
CA HIS A 38 -6.93 -8.69 13.19
C HIS A 38 -6.75 -10.15 13.63
N SER A 39 -7.53 -10.59 14.63
CA SER A 39 -7.47 -11.96 15.16
C SER A 39 -6.04 -12.33 15.57
N ASN A 40 -5.41 -11.50 16.42
CA ASN A 40 -4.04 -11.72 16.92
C ASN A 40 -3.00 -11.83 15.80
N GLY A 41 -3.07 -10.97 14.78
CA GLY A 41 -2.09 -10.97 13.69
C GLY A 41 -2.36 -11.96 12.56
N SER A 42 -3.34 -12.86 12.69
CA SER A 42 -3.57 -13.96 11.75
C SER A 42 -4.33 -13.58 10.48
N GLN A 43 -5.03 -12.43 10.48
CA GLN A 43 -5.86 -11.99 9.36
C GLN A 43 -5.60 -10.53 9.00
N LEU A 44 -5.72 -10.19 7.72
CA LEU A 44 -5.72 -8.82 7.24
C LEU A 44 -7.13 -8.29 7.11
N LEU A 45 -7.42 -7.18 7.77
CA LEU A 45 -8.78 -6.65 7.83
C LEU A 45 -9.17 -6.00 6.49
N PHE A 46 -10.31 -6.41 5.93
CA PHE A 46 -10.88 -5.88 4.68
C PHE A 46 -9.92 -5.90 3.48
N TRP A 47 -9.10 -6.95 3.35
CA TRP A 47 -8.03 -7.05 2.36
C TRP A 47 -8.45 -6.67 0.93
N GLU A 48 -9.51 -7.31 0.41
CA GLU A 48 -10.02 -7.04 -0.94
C GLU A 48 -10.38 -5.56 -1.16
N ARG A 49 -10.97 -4.93 -0.15
CA ARG A 49 -11.31 -3.50 -0.21
C ARG A 49 -10.05 -2.63 -0.26
N HIS A 50 -9.01 -2.99 0.47
CA HIS A 50 -7.75 -2.26 0.47
C HIS A 50 -7.00 -2.42 -0.86
N MET A 51 -7.05 -3.61 -1.47
CA MET A 51 -6.48 -3.86 -2.80
C MET A 51 -7.22 -3.08 -3.89
N ASN A 52 -8.55 -3.11 -3.90
CA ASN A 52 -9.33 -2.31 -4.86
C ASN A 52 -9.03 -0.81 -4.72
N ARG A 53 -8.90 -0.31 -3.49
CA ARG A 53 -8.52 1.10 -3.26
C ARG A 53 -7.11 1.41 -3.76
N LEU A 54 -6.16 0.50 -3.54
CA LEU A 54 -4.77 0.68 -3.96
C LEU A 54 -4.68 0.72 -5.49
N SER A 55 -5.27 -0.27 -6.18
CA SER A 55 -5.27 -0.33 -7.64
C SER A 55 -5.98 0.86 -8.27
N ASN A 56 -7.14 1.26 -7.73
CA ASN A 56 -7.82 2.48 -8.19
C ASN A 56 -6.96 3.73 -7.99
N SER A 57 -6.29 3.86 -6.83
CA SER A 57 -5.43 5.02 -6.57
C SER A 57 -4.23 5.04 -7.52
N PHE A 58 -3.60 3.89 -7.75
CA PHE A 58 -2.51 3.75 -8.70
C PHE A 58 -2.95 4.14 -10.12
N ASN A 59 -4.09 3.64 -10.58
CA ASN A 59 -4.64 3.97 -11.89
C ASN A 59 -5.00 5.45 -12.02
N LEU A 60 -5.59 6.05 -10.99
CA LEU A 60 -5.93 7.48 -11.01
C LEU A 60 -4.67 8.33 -11.10
N LEU A 61 -3.66 8.04 -10.27
CA LEU A 61 -2.41 8.78 -10.32
C LEU A 61 -1.71 8.59 -11.67
N LEU A 62 -1.69 7.37 -12.21
CA LEU A 62 -1.07 7.10 -13.50
C LEU A 62 -1.71 7.91 -14.63
N ASN A 63 -3.03 8.07 -14.64
CA ASN A 63 -3.75 8.74 -15.71
C ASN A 63 -3.85 10.26 -15.53
N HIS A 64 -3.93 10.75 -14.29
CA HIS A 64 -4.22 12.16 -14.01
C HIS A 64 -3.04 12.93 -13.39
N GLU A 65 -2.28 12.31 -12.48
CA GLU A 65 -1.19 12.96 -11.75
C GLU A 65 0.07 12.08 -11.71
N PRO A 66 0.64 11.70 -12.87
CA PRO A 66 1.73 10.73 -12.95
C PRO A 66 2.96 11.17 -12.15
N ARG A 67 3.19 12.48 -12.00
CA ARG A 67 4.27 13.05 -11.18
C ARG A 67 4.26 12.54 -9.74
N LEU A 68 3.08 12.23 -9.19
CA LEU A 68 2.94 11.68 -7.83
C LEU A 68 3.29 10.18 -7.75
N LEU A 69 3.39 9.46 -8.88
CA LEU A 69 3.89 8.08 -8.93
C LEU A 69 5.39 8.00 -9.24
N PHE A 70 5.86 8.81 -10.19
CA PHE A 70 7.23 8.73 -10.72
C PHE A 70 8.22 9.65 -9.99
N GLY A 71 7.72 10.56 -9.16
CA GLY A 71 8.52 11.61 -8.51
C GLY A 71 8.86 12.78 -9.43
N GLU A 72 9.61 13.74 -8.88
CA GLU A 72 10.05 14.92 -9.62
C GLU A 72 11.24 14.57 -10.53
N GLY A 73 10.95 14.24 -11.79
CA GLY A 73 11.96 13.94 -12.80
C GLY A 73 11.47 14.25 -14.21
N LYS A 74 12.39 14.54 -15.15
CA LYS A 74 12.08 14.67 -16.58
C LYS A 74 11.95 13.28 -17.21
N VAL A 75 10.95 12.54 -16.79
CA VAL A 75 10.64 11.22 -17.35
C VAL A 75 9.46 11.38 -18.29
N ASP A 76 9.61 10.97 -19.55
CA ASP A 76 8.48 10.90 -20.48
C ASP A 76 7.64 9.65 -20.17
N TYR A 77 6.60 9.85 -19.37
CA TYR A 77 5.66 8.80 -18.99
C TYR A 77 4.55 8.57 -20.05
N SER A 78 4.53 9.30 -21.17
CA SER A 78 3.47 9.17 -22.19
C SER A 78 3.48 7.79 -22.87
N ASN A 79 4.67 7.28 -23.18
CA ASN A 79 4.86 5.94 -23.74
C ASN A 79 4.43 4.86 -22.75
N PHE A 80 4.79 5.03 -21.47
CA PHE A 80 4.39 4.12 -20.41
C PHE A 80 2.87 4.10 -20.25
N GLN A 81 2.22 5.27 -20.14
CA GLN A 81 0.76 5.38 -20.07
C GLN A 81 0.05 4.71 -21.24
N LEU A 82 0.54 4.91 -22.48
CA LEU A 82 -0.06 4.30 -23.67
C LEU A 82 0.05 2.78 -23.66
N TRP A 83 1.22 2.26 -23.31
CA TRP A 83 1.47 0.84 -23.22
C TRP A 83 0.64 0.18 -22.12
N SER A 84 0.59 0.84 -20.97
CA SER A 84 -0.02 0.32 -19.76
C SER A 84 -1.56 0.35 -19.76
N ARG A 85 -2.19 0.94 -20.79
CA ARG A 85 -3.65 0.88 -21.00
C ARG A 85 -4.18 -0.54 -21.19
N LYS A 86 -3.33 -1.48 -21.62
CA LYS A 86 -3.71 -2.87 -21.84
C LYS A 86 -3.68 -3.70 -20.56
N PHE A 87 -3.08 -3.18 -19.49
CA PHE A 87 -2.82 -3.96 -18.28
C PHE A 87 -4.06 -4.13 -17.44
N MET A 88 -4.25 -5.36 -16.96
CA MET A 88 -5.19 -5.65 -15.88
C MET A 88 -4.55 -5.31 -14.54
N TRP A 89 -4.46 -4.01 -14.24
CA TRP A 89 -3.78 -3.48 -13.07
C TRP A 89 -4.21 -4.12 -11.75
N ASP A 90 -5.51 -4.40 -11.60
CA ASP A 90 -6.04 -5.03 -10.40
C ASP A 90 -5.38 -6.39 -10.14
N SER A 91 -5.21 -7.20 -11.19
CA SER A 91 -4.59 -8.52 -11.10
C SER A 91 -3.08 -8.42 -10.86
N LEU A 92 -2.40 -7.53 -11.59
CA LEU A 92 -0.94 -7.33 -11.48
C LEU A 92 -0.55 -6.82 -10.10
N ILE A 93 -1.23 -5.76 -9.63
CA ILE A 93 -1.01 -5.17 -8.31
C ILE A 93 -1.31 -6.20 -7.22
N ARG A 94 -2.45 -6.89 -7.29
CA ARG A 94 -2.81 -7.90 -6.29
C ARG A 94 -1.78 -9.03 -6.24
N SER A 95 -1.36 -9.54 -7.39
CA SER A 95 -0.32 -10.58 -7.47
C SER A 95 0.99 -10.14 -6.81
N LEU A 96 1.48 -8.95 -7.16
CA LEU A 96 2.76 -8.42 -6.66
C LEU A 96 2.73 -8.13 -5.16
N VAL A 97 1.61 -7.57 -4.68
CA VAL A 97 1.42 -7.27 -3.25
C VAL A 97 1.22 -8.54 -2.44
N ASP A 98 0.40 -9.50 -2.91
CA ASP A 98 0.19 -10.78 -2.24
C ASP A 98 1.50 -11.56 -2.12
N ASP A 99 2.34 -11.56 -3.17
CA ASP A 99 3.67 -12.16 -3.12
C ASP A 99 4.59 -11.46 -2.10
N SER A 100 4.63 -10.12 -2.11
CA SER A 100 5.41 -9.34 -1.15
C SER A 100 4.98 -9.59 0.29
N ILE A 101 3.67 -9.62 0.56
CA ILE A 101 3.13 -9.91 1.89
C ILE A 101 3.47 -11.33 2.32
N ARG A 102 3.30 -12.32 1.44
CA ARG A 102 3.65 -13.71 1.74
C ARG A 102 5.12 -13.84 2.16
N LYS A 103 6.02 -13.17 1.43
CA LYS A 103 7.46 -13.13 1.72
C LYS A 103 7.79 -12.44 3.04
N VAL A 104 7.02 -11.41 3.44
CA VAL A 104 7.23 -10.69 4.71
C VAL A 104 6.59 -11.41 5.90
N MET A 105 5.38 -11.95 5.75
CA MET A 105 4.65 -12.58 6.86
C MET A 105 5.38 -13.80 7.41
N MET A 106 6.01 -14.61 6.56
CA MET A 106 6.79 -15.78 6.98
C MET A 106 7.92 -15.44 8.00
N PRO A 107 8.85 -14.50 7.71
CA PRO A 107 9.88 -14.09 8.67
C PRO A 107 9.35 -13.18 9.79
N LEU A 108 8.26 -12.44 9.56
CA LEU A 108 7.67 -11.57 10.58
C LEU A 108 6.97 -12.38 11.68
N LEU A 109 6.25 -13.45 11.32
CA LEU A 109 5.63 -14.37 12.28
C LEU A 109 6.67 -14.95 13.25
N GLY A 110 7.81 -15.44 12.75
CA GLY A 110 8.88 -15.97 13.60
C GLY A 110 9.54 -14.92 14.52
N ARG A 111 9.45 -13.61 14.20
CA ARG A 111 9.93 -12.51 15.06
C ARG A 111 8.84 -11.98 16.00
N LEU A 112 7.57 -12.13 15.64
CA LEU A 112 6.40 -11.61 16.37
C LEU A 112 5.72 -12.65 17.26
N GLU A 113 6.11 -13.93 17.24
CA GLU A 113 5.57 -14.99 18.11
C GLU A 113 5.53 -14.61 19.60
N LYS A 114 6.40 -13.71 20.06
CA LYS A 114 6.38 -13.19 21.45
C LYS A 114 5.46 -11.98 21.69
N LYS A 115 4.92 -11.36 20.63
CA LYS A 115 4.11 -10.13 20.65
C LYS A 115 2.73 -10.27 19.98
N LEU A 116 2.34 -11.50 19.65
CA LEU A 116 1.15 -11.85 18.86
C LEU A 116 -0.21 -11.37 19.42
N GLN A 117 -0.25 -10.69 20.56
CA GLN A 117 -1.46 -10.07 21.09
C GLN A 117 -1.72 -8.66 20.53
N GLU A 118 -0.71 -8.01 19.95
CA GLU A 118 -0.84 -6.64 19.44
C GLU A 118 -1.21 -6.65 17.95
N GLU A 119 -2.29 -5.94 17.60
CA GLU A 119 -2.61 -5.66 16.19
C GLU A 119 -1.53 -4.76 15.57
N MET A 120 -1.27 -4.95 14.28
CA MET A 120 -0.24 -4.22 13.53
C MET A 120 -0.89 -3.43 12.40
N ALA A 121 -0.45 -2.20 12.18
CA ALA A 121 -0.77 -1.44 10.99
C ALA A 121 0.19 -1.85 9.87
N ILE A 122 -0.36 -2.08 8.68
CA ILE A 122 0.40 -2.41 7.47
C ILE A 122 0.06 -1.37 6.42
N THR A 123 1.02 -0.49 6.14
CA THR A 123 0.96 0.48 5.05
C THR A 123 1.70 -0.08 3.85
N ILE A 124 0.99 -0.13 2.72
CA ILE A 124 1.48 -0.64 1.45
C ILE A 124 1.60 0.56 0.52
N LEU A 125 2.79 0.79 -0.02
CA LEU A 125 3.05 1.83 -1.00
C LEU A 125 3.57 1.18 -2.28
N LEU A 126 2.94 1.50 -3.40
CA LEU A 126 3.41 1.18 -4.74
C LEU A 126 4.12 2.40 -5.30
N SER A 127 5.42 2.26 -5.58
CA SER A 127 6.23 3.30 -6.20
C SER A 127 6.72 2.82 -7.56
N VAL A 128 6.83 3.72 -8.52
CA VAL A 128 7.38 3.36 -9.83
C VAL A 128 8.84 3.74 -9.89
N ASN A 129 9.70 2.76 -10.16
CA ASN A 129 11.11 2.97 -10.38
C ASN A 129 11.33 3.62 -11.75
N SER A 130 11.58 4.92 -11.74
CA SER A 130 11.78 5.73 -12.94
C SER A 130 13.07 5.42 -13.69
N GLU A 131 14.09 4.86 -13.02
CA GLU A 131 15.35 4.46 -13.65
C GLU A 131 15.13 3.31 -14.64
N ASN A 132 14.20 2.40 -14.30
CA ASN A 132 13.89 1.22 -15.10
C ASN A 132 12.94 1.50 -16.28
N LEU A 133 12.32 2.69 -16.33
CA LEU A 133 11.41 3.06 -17.43
C LEU A 133 12.14 3.23 -18.76
N ASN A 134 13.37 3.75 -18.71
CA ASN A 134 14.19 3.95 -19.91
C ASN A 134 14.73 2.63 -20.47
N THR A 135 14.70 1.55 -19.67
CA THR A 135 15.19 0.22 -20.05
C THR A 135 14.07 -0.75 -20.42
N LEU A 136 12.80 -0.32 -20.40
CA LEU A 136 11.65 -1.16 -20.70
C LEU A 136 11.75 -1.80 -22.08
N ARG A 137 11.88 -3.13 -22.10
CA ARG A 137 11.81 -3.95 -23.32
C ARG A 137 10.43 -4.56 -23.43
N LEU A 138 9.63 -4.01 -24.35
CA LEU A 138 8.20 -4.31 -24.53
C LEU A 138 7.89 -5.72 -25.08
N THR A 139 8.87 -6.62 -25.10
CA THR A 139 8.76 -7.99 -25.65
C THR A 139 8.50 -9.05 -24.58
N GLU A 140 8.49 -8.67 -23.31
CA GLU A 140 8.40 -9.59 -22.17
C GLU A 140 6.98 -9.66 -21.58
N ASN A 141 6.73 -10.69 -20.76
CA ASN A 141 5.44 -10.91 -20.10
C ASN A 141 5.07 -9.69 -19.22
N GLU A 142 3.82 -9.22 -19.33
CA GLU A 142 3.28 -8.08 -18.58
C GLU A 142 3.59 -8.15 -17.08
N ALA A 143 3.48 -9.35 -16.47
CA ALA A 143 3.77 -9.53 -15.04
C ALA A 143 5.26 -9.36 -14.69
N THR A 144 6.15 -9.85 -15.56
CA THR A 144 7.60 -9.71 -15.40
C THR A 144 7.99 -8.24 -15.49
N VAL A 145 7.54 -7.57 -16.55
CA VAL A 145 7.86 -6.16 -16.73
C VAL A 145 7.27 -5.33 -15.59
N PHE A 146 6.03 -5.63 -15.16
CA PHE A 146 5.40 -4.98 -14.01
C PHE A 146 6.24 -5.02 -12.73
N SER A 147 6.82 -6.18 -12.40
CA SER A 147 7.68 -6.30 -11.23
C SER A 147 9.04 -5.59 -11.35
N GLU A 148 9.46 -5.26 -12.58
CA GLU A 148 10.71 -4.54 -12.80
C GLU A 148 10.54 -3.04 -12.61
N PHE A 149 9.36 -2.48 -12.91
CA PHE A 149 9.11 -1.05 -12.76
C PHE A 149 8.32 -0.68 -11.51
N VAL A 150 7.56 -1.58 -10.90
CA VAL A 150 6.83 -1.29 -9.64
C VAL A 150 7.53 -1.92 -8.45
N ASP A 151 7.89 -1.07 -7.50
CA ASP A 151 8.33 -1.46 -6.18
C ASP A 151 7.14 -1.48 -5.19
N VAL A 152 7.03 -2.56 -4.43
CA VAL A 152 6.11 -2.68 -3.29
C VAL A 152 6.88 -2.43 -1.99
N TYR A 153 6.54 -1.34 -1.32
CA TYR A 153 7.01 -1.08 0.02
C TYR A 153 5.95 -1.49 1.05
N LEU A 154 6.38 -2.21 2.08
CA LEU A 154 5.55 -2.59 3.22
C LEU A 154 6.13 -1.95 4.49
N HIS A 155 5.44 -0.95 5.01
CA HIS A 155 5.71 -0.37 6.32
C HIS A 155 4.79 -1.03 7.34
N ILE A 156 5.40 -1.63 8.37
CA ILE A 156 4.69 -2.37 9.41
C ILE A 156 5.03 -1.75 10.75
N GLY A 157 4.01 -1.35 11.50
CA GLY A 157 4.16 -0.77 12.85
C GLY A 157 3.05 -1.23 13.78
N GLY A 158 3.19 -0.98 15.08
CA GLY A 158 2.13 -1.24 16.04
C GLY A 158 0.85 -0.46 15.70
N TYR A 159 -0.30 -1.13 15.68
CA TYR A 159 -1.57 -0.45 15.52
C TYR A 159 -1.98 0.13 16.87
N VAL A 160 -1.99 1.46 16.96
CA VAL A 160 -2.62 2.16 18.08
C VAL A 160 -4.01 2.57 17.60
N PRO A 161 -5.09 1.95 18.11
CA PRO A 161 -6.44 2.38 17.77
C PRO A 161 -6.57 3.86 18.08
N PRO A 162 -7.02 4.71 17.13
CA PRO A 162 -7.38 6.07 17.48
C PRO A 162 -8.48 5.99 18.54
N VAL A 163 -8.17 6.43 19.77
CA VAL A 163 -9.12 6.47 20.88
C VAL A 163 -10.13 7.57 20.57
N PHE A 164 -11.17 7.23 19.83
CA PHE A 164 -12.24 8.16 19.54
C PHE A 164 -13.17 8.23 20.75
N GLY A 165 -12.97 9.21 21.63
CA GLY A 165 -13.82 9.46 22.80
C GLY A 165 -13.38 8.73 24.07
N VAL A 166 -13.97 9.12 25.20
CA VAL A 166 -13.82 8.43 26.50
C VAL A 166 -14.50 7.05 26.40
N ALA A 167 -14.04 6.05 27.16
CA ALA A 167 -14.52 4.66 27.11
C ALA A 167 -16.06 4.48 27.19
N GLU A 168 -16.76 5.47 27.74
CA GLU A 168 -18.22 5.51 27.88
C GLU A 168 -18.97 6.13 26.67
N ASN A 169 -18.27 6.78 25.73
CA ASN A 169 -18.86 7.58 24.64
C ASN A 169 -18.16 7.43 23.28
N SER A 170 -17.38 6.35 23.10
CA SER A 170 -16.54 6.17 21.92
C SER A 170 -17.27 5.56 20.73
N ALA A 171 -17.95 6.39 19.93
CA ALA A 171 -18.22 6.23 18.49
C ALA A 171 -19.16 7.32 17.95
N ARG A 172 -18.74 8.59 17.82
CA ARG A 172 -19.58 9.64 17.18
C ARG A 172 -18.86 10.69 16.34
N LEU A 173 -17.68 10.41 15.78
CA LEU A 173 -17.03 11.39 14.90
C LEU A 173 -16.54 10.78 13.59
N ALA A 174 -17.48 10.62 12.65
CA ALA A 174 -17.12 10.59 11.23
C ALA A 174 -17.04 12.04 10.75
N ILE A 175 -15.83 12.58 10.63
CA ILE A 175 -15.62 13.92 10.06
C ILE A 175 -16.00 13.88 8.57
N VAL A 176 -16.99 14.70 8.20
CA VAL A 176 -17.51 14.89 6.85
C VAL A 176 -16.76 16.06 6.22
N GLY A 177 -16.19 15.87 5.03
CA GLY A 177 -15.61 16.93 4.20
C GLY A 177 -16.22 16.87 2.79
N ARG A 178 -16.44 18.05 2.17
CA ARG A 178 -17.00 18.17 0.81
C ARG A 178 -16.09 17.46 -0.22
N GLY A 179 -16.66 16.60 -1.07
CA GLY A 179 -15.96 15.96 -2.19
C GLY A 179 -15.96 14.42 -2.21
N ARG A 180 -16.65 13.73 -1.29
CA ARG A 180 -16.74 12.25 -1.24
C ARG A 180 -18.08 11.65 -1.68
N ASP A 181 -18.82 12.31 -2.58
CA ASP A 181 -20.07 11.75 -3.12
C ASP A 181 -19.83 10.51 -4.02
N PHE A 182 -18.59 10.25 -4.44
CA PHE A 182 -18.24 9.12 -5.31
C PHE A 182 -17.62 7.90 -4.62
N ALA A 183 -17.47 7.91 -3.28
CA ALA A 183 -16.94 6.76 -2.58
C ALA A 183 -18.04 5.72 -2.33
N ASN A 184 -18.20 4.79 -3.28
CA ASN A 184 -19.14 3.64 -3.25
C ASN A 184 -18.96 2.67 -2.05
N ALA A 185 -18.07 3.00 -1.10
CA ALA A 185 -17.76 2.21 0.09
C ALA A 185 -18.53 2.64 1.34
N LYS A 186 -19.38 3.68 1.29
CA LYS A 186 -20.16 4.15 2.44
C LYS A 186 -21.63 3.71 2.47
N TYR A 187 -22.14 3.09 1.42
CA TYR A 187 -23.54 2.63 1.33
C TYR A 187 -23.71 1.14 1.61
N SER A 188 -22.80 0.54 2.35
CA SER A 188 -22.91 -0.89 2.67
C SER A 188 -23.48 -1.04 4.08
N ASP A 189 -24.41 -1.99 4.23
CA ASP A 189 -25.41 -2.13 5.30
C ASP A 189 -24.88 -2.39 6.73
N TRP A 190 -23.61 -2.08 7.01
CA TRP A 190 -22.99 -2.20 8.35
C TRP A 190 -23.31 -1.01 9.26
N ILE A 191 -24.12 -0.05 8.80
CA ILE A 191 -24.68 1.03 9.62
C ILE A 191 -26.17 0.77 9.83
N ARG A 192 -26.48 -0.27 10.60
CA ARG A 192 -27.71 -0.39 11.39
C ARG A 192 -27.39 -1.11 12.69
#